data_AF-S4RUJ3-F1
#
_entry.id   AF-S4RUJ3-F1
#
_cell.length_a   1.000
_cell.length_b   1.000
_cell.length_c   1.000
_cell.angle_alpha   90.00
_cell.angle_beta   90.00
_cell.angle_gamma   90.00
#
_symmetry.space_group_name_H-M   'P 1'
#
loop_
_entity.id
_entity.type
_entity.pdbx_description
1 polymer ?
#
loop_
_entity_poly.entity_id
_entity_poly.type
_entity_poly.pdbx_seq_one_letter_code
_entity_poly.pdbx_strand_id
1 'polypeptide(L)'
;AFDDDDIVHVEGSVDPVRDIEIIHDELRLKDEELIAPILDKLEKVAVRGNDKKLKPEYDIMCKIKSWVVDEKKHIRFHPDWNDKEIEVLNKHLLLTSKPMVYLVNLSEKDYIRKKNKWLIKIKEWVDKNDPGAVLIPFSGALELKLQEMTDEEKEKYLTEVKTTSALTKIIKTGYAALQLEYFFTAGSDEVRAWTIRKGTKAPQAAGKIHT
;
A
#
# COMPACT_ATOMS: atom_id res chain seq x y z
N ALA A 1 17.68 0.24 -3.09
CA ALA A 1 18.25 0.85 -4.32
C ALA A 1 19.65 1.40 -4.06
N PHE A 2 20.50 0.60 -3.40
CA PHE A 2 21.92 0.84 -3.22
C PHE A 2 22.62 -0.52 -3.37
N ASP A 3 23.88 -0.49 -3.78
CA ASP A 3 24.70 -1.69 -3.89
C ASP A 3 25.50 -1.80 -2.59
N ASP A 4 25.40 -2.94 -1.91
CA ASP A 4 26.16 -3.27 -0.72
C ASP A 4 26.53 -4.75 -0.80
N ASP A 5 27.84 -5.04 -0.72
CA ASP A 5 28.38 -6.39 -0.89
C ASP A 5 27.92 -7.33 0.25
N ASP A 6 27.47 -6.78 1.37
CA ASP A 6 26.92 -7.53 2.51
C ASP A 6 25.42 -7.86 2.37
N ILE A 7 24.75 -7.37 1.32
CA ILE A 7 23.33 -7.62 1.07
C ILE A 7 23.15 -8.63 -0.07
N VAL A 8 22.62 -9.81 0.26
CA VAL A 8 22.31 -10.83 -0.74
C VAL A 8 21.07 -10.42 -1.55
N HIS A 9 21.24 -10.24 -2.85
CA HIS A 9 20.15 -10.02 -3.79
C HIS A 9 19.64 -11.36 -4.32
N VAL A 10 18.34 -11.62 -4.20
CA VAL A 10 17.68 -12.88 -4.64
C VAL A 10 17.97 -13.18 -6.11
N GLU A 11 17.99 -12.15 -6.94
CA GLU A 11 18.23 -12.23 -8.39
C GLU A 11 19.70 -12.01 -8.79
N GLY A 12 20.63 -12.02 -7.82
CA GLY A 12 22.08 -11.91 -8.05
C GLY A 12 22.59 -10.54 -8.52
N SER A 13 21.71 -9.57 -8.77
CA SER A 13 22.07 -8.20 -9.13
C SER A 13 21.02 -7.20 -8.62
N VAL A 14 21.43 -5.93 -8.46
CA VAL A 14 20.52 -4.85 -8.07
C VAL A 14 19.79 -4.30 -9.29
N ASP A 15 18.51 -4.61 -9.40
CA ASP A 15 17.59 -3.93 -10.34
C ASP A 15 16.22 -3.74 -9.68
N PRO A 16 16.00 -2.59 -9.03
CA PRO A 16 14.75 -2.31 -8.33
C PRO A 16 13.52 -2.31 -9.25
N VAL A 17 13.68 -2.08 -10.55
CA VAL A 17 12.53 -2.09 -11.48
C VAL A 17 12.08 -3.51 -11.71
N ARG A 18 13.01 -4.42 -11.99
CA ARG A 18 12.74 -5.86 -12.08
C ARG A 18 12.12 -6.40 -10.78
N ASP A 19 12.68 -6.02 -9.63
CA ASP A 19 12.20 -6.51 -8.34
C ASP A 19 10.75 -6.06 -8.07
N ILE A 20 10.38 -4.84 -8.48
CA ILE A 20 8.99 -4.36 -8.40
C ILE A 20 8.07 -5.16 -9.34
N GLU A 21 8.50 -5.42 -10.58
CA GLU A 21 7.73 -6.21 -11.55
C GLU A 21 7.45 -7.63 -11.04
N ILE A 22 8.47 -8.30 -10.48
CA ILE A 22 8.35 -9.64 -9.91
C ILE A 22 7.29 -9.64 -8.79
N ILE A 23 7.39 -8.72 -7.82
CA ILE A 23 6.43 -8.64 -6.71
C ILE A 23 5.01 -8.37 -7.25
N HIS A 24 4.86 -7.48 -8.23
CA HIS A 24 3.55 -7.19 -8.82
C HIS A 24 2.94 -8.42 -9.49
N ASP A 25 3.73 -9.18 -10.24
CA ASP A 25 3.26 -10.41 -10.88
C ASP A 25 2.95 -11.49 -9.85
N GLU A 26 3.79 -11.69 -8.83
CA GLU A 26 3.56 -12.66 -7.75
C GLU A 26 2.26 -12.38 -7.00
N LEU A 27 2.01 -11.12 -6.62
CA LEU A 27 0.76 -10.73 -5.93
C LEU A 27 -0.48 -11.02 -6.79
N ARG A 28 -0.41 -10.75 -8.10
CA ARG A 28 -1.50 -11.05 -9.02
C ARG A 28 -1.73 -12.55 -9.17
N LEU A 29 -0.66 -13.33 -9.32
CA LEU A 29 -0.75 -14.78 -9.44
C LEU A 29 -1.34 -15.41 -8.17
N LYS A 30 -1.02 -14.86 -7.00
CA LYS A 30 -1.64 -15.29 -5.74
C LYS A 30 -3.13 -14.95 -5.67
N ASP A 31 -3.55 -13.79 -6.19
CA ASP A 31 -4.98 -13.49 -6.32
C ASP A 31 -5.69 -14.42 -7.32
N GLU A 32 -5.05 -14.77 -8.43
CA GLU A 32 -5.58 -15.75 -9.40
C GLU A 32 -5.81 -17.12 -8.76
N GLU A 33 -4.84 -17.63 -7.98
CA GLU A 33 -4.97 -18.87 -7.21
C GLU A 33 -6.14 -18.82 -6.21
N LEU A 34 -6.43 -17.65 -5.63
CA LEU A 34 -7.56 -17.46 -4.71
C LEU A 34 -8.90 -17.36 -5.43
N ILE A 35 -8.95 -16.70 -6.59
CA ILE A 35 -10.17 -16.47 -7.36
C ILE A 35 -10.75 -17.78 -7.92
N ALA A 36 -9.90 -18.69 -8.41
CA ALA A 36 -10.33 -19.94 -9.05
C ALA A 36 -11.27 -20.81 -8.18
N PRO A 37 -10.89 -21.22 -6.96
CA PRO A 37 -11.76 -22.06 -6.12
C PRO A 37 -13.05 -21.34 -5.67
N ILE A 38 -13.02 -20.01 -5.54
CA ILE A 38 -14.20 -19.20 -5.21
C ILE A 38 -15.20 -19.27 -6.37
N LEU A 39 -14.72 -19.03 -7.60
CA LEU A 39 -15.55 -19.10 -8.79
C LEU A 39 -16.13 -20.49 -9.03
N ASP A 40 -15.35 -21.55 -8.86
CA ASP A 40 -15.82 -22.93 -9.02
C ASP A 40 -16.97 -23.27 -8.06
N LYS A 41 -16.87 -22.80 -6.81
CA LYS A 41 -17.92 -22.98 -5.81
C LYS A 41 -19.17 -22.18 -6.18
N LEU A 42 -19.00 -20.92 -6.57
CA LEU A 42 -20.11 -20.05 -6.97
C LEU A 42 -20.81 -20.58 -8.24
N GLU A 43 -20.07 -21.09 -9.22
CA GLU A 43 -20.65 -21.67 -10.44
C GLU A 43 -21.54 -22.88 -10.11
N LYS A 44 -21.05 -23.79 -9.25
CA LYS A 44 -21.79 -24.98 -8.84
C LYS A 44 -23.12 -24.62 -8.15
N VAL A 45 -23.11 -23.62 -7.26
CA VAL A 45 -24.30 -23.28 -6.47
C VAL A 45 -25.22 -22.29 -7.20
N ALA A 46 -24.67 -21.21 -7.75
CA ALA A 46 -25.44 -20.14 -8.37
C ALA A 46 -25.94 -20.49 -9.77
N VAL A 47 -25.09 -21.11 -10.60
CA VAL A 47 -25.43 -21.43 -12.00
C VAL A 47 -26.06 -22.81 -12.08
N ARG A 48 -25.34 -23.86 -11.66
CA ARG A 48 -25.83 -25.25 -11.78
C ARG A 48 -26.94 -25.56 -10.78
N GLY A 49 -26.83 -25.03 -9.56
CA GLY A 49 -27.86 -25.12 -8.53
C GLY A 49 -29.01 -24.11 -8.68
N ASN A 50 -28.92 -23.19 -9.64
CA ASN A 50 -29.93 -22.16 -9.94
C ASN A 50 -30.31 -21.26 -8.75
N ASP A 51 -29.37 -21.02 -7.81
CA ASP A 51 -29.59 -20.07 -6.72
C ASP A 51 -29.45 -18.63 -7.23
N LYS A 52 -30.61 -18.00 -7.48
CA LYS A 52 -30.72 -16.62 -7.95
C LYS A 52 -30.13 -15.59 -6.99
N LYS A 53 -29.95 -15.92 -5.70
CA LYS A 53 -29.36 -14.98 -4.72
C LYS A 53 -27.85 -14.84 -4.89
N LEU A 54 -27.17 -15.91 -5.32
CA LEU A 54 -25.70 -15.92 -5.50
C LEU A 54 -25.28 -15.58 -6.93
N LYS A 55 -26.23 -15.56 -7.88
CA LYS A 55 -25.96 -15.23 -9.29
C LYS A 55 -25.27 -13.86 -9.48
N PRO A 56 -25.68 -12.77 -8.80
CA PRO A 56 -24.98 -11.49 -8.91
C PRO A 56 -23.53 -11.54 -8.44
N GLU A 57 -23.25 -12.26 -7.35
CA GLU A 57 -21.88 -12.41 -6.82
C GLU A 57 -21.01 -13.22 -7.78
N TYR A 58 -21.55 -14.28 -8.38
CA TYR A 58 -20.87 -15.04 -9.43
C TYR A 58 -20.53 -14.15 -10.64
N ASP A 59 -21.48 -13.36 -11.15
CA ASP A 59 -21.26 -12.50 -12.31
C ASP A 59 -20.17 -11.44 -12.04
N ILE A 60 -20.14 -10.89 -10.82
CA ILE A 60 -19.09 -9.96 -10.37
C ILE A 60 -17.74 -10.67 -10.28
N MET A 61 -17.69 -11.87 -9.71
CA MET A 61 -16.45 -12.66 -9.64
C MET A 61 -15.92 -13.04 -11.03
N CYS A 62 -16.80 -13.26 -12.01
CA CYS A 62 -16.40 -13.45 -13.41
C CYS A 62 -15.74 -12.18 -13.99
N LYS A 63 -16.30 -10.99 -13.70
CA LYS A 63 -15.68 -9.70 -14.07
C LYS A 63 -14.30 -9.54 -13.42
N ILE A 64 -14.18 -9.86 -12.12
CA ILE A 64 -12.89 -9.82 -11.40
C ILE A 64 -11.87 -10.76 -12.05
N LYS A 65 -12.27 -12.00 -12.36
CA LYS A 65 -11.40 -12.96 -13.06
C LYS A 65 -10.96 -12.44 -14.43
N SER A 66 -11.87 -11.85 -15.20
CA SER A 66 -11.53 -11.25 -16.51
C SER A 66 -10.45 -10.18 -16.36
N TRP A 67 -10.57 -9.31 -15.35
CA TRP A 67 -9.60 -8.25 -15.12
C TRP A 67 -8.24 -8.75 -14.60
N VAL A 68 -8.27 -9.65 -13.61
CA VAL A 68 -7.05 -10.11 -12.92
C VAL A 68 -6.30 -11.16 -13.74
N VAL A 69 -7.02 -12.10 -14.35
CA VAL A 69 -6.43 -13.27 -15.02
C VAL A 69 -6.26 -13.02 -16.51
N ASP A 70 -7.33 -12.58 -17.19
CA ASP A 70 -7.30 -12.45 -18.65
C ASP A 70 -6.57 -11.16 -19.09
N GLU A 71 -6.86 -10.04 -18.43
CA GLU A 71 -6.17 -8.76 -18.68
C GLU A 71 -4.86 -8.60 -17.90
N LYS A 72 -4.57 -9.49 -16.95
CA LYS A 72 -3.34 -9.49 -16.14
C LYS A 72 -3.10 -8.23 -15.31
N LYS A 73 -4.16 -7.58 -14.83
CA LYS A 73 -4.09 -6.31 -14.07
C LYS A 73 -4.45 -6.47 -12.60
N HIS A 74 -3.84 -5.66 -11.74
CA HIS A 74 -4.21 -5.57 -10.32
C HIS A 74 -5.62 -5.01 -10.14
N ILE A 75 -6.35 -5.50 -9.14
CA ILE A 75 -7.75 -5.12 -8.89
C ILE A 75 -7.93 -3.62 -8.71
N ARG A 76 -7.01 -2.97 -7.98
CA ARG A 76 -7.08 -1.53 -7.67
C ARG A 76 -6.89 -0.60 -8.88
N PHE A 77 -6.48 -1.13 -10.04
CA PHE A 77 -6.31 -0.36 -11.27
C PHE A 77 -7.56 -0.33 -12.15
N HIS A 78 -8.57 -1.12 -11.82
CA HIS A 78 -9.82 -1.05 -12.55
C HIS A 78 -10.44 0.34 -12.34
N PRO A 79 -10.83 1.04 -13.42
CA PRO A 79 -11.21 2.46 -13.33
C PRO A 79 -12.53 2.68 -12.61
N ASP A 80 -13.44 1.71 -12.64
CA ASP A 80 -14.80 1.88 -12.12
C ASP A 80 -15.36 0.57 -11.56
N TRP A 81 -15.16 0.33 -10.26
CA TRP A 81 -15.90 -0.66 -9.49
C TRP A 81 -17.11 0.03 -8.86
N ASN A 82 -18.31 -0.48 -9.09
CA ASN A 82 -19.50 0.04 -8.42
C ASN A 82 -19.60 -0.46 -6.97
N ASP A 83 -20.48 0.15 -6.17
CA ASP A 83 -20.62 -0.17 -4.73
C ASP A 83 -20.87 -1.66 -4.44
N LYS A 84 -21.68 -2.33 -5.27
CA LYS A 84 -21.97 -3.77 -5.09
C LYS A 84 -20.77 -4.63 -5.42
N GLU A 85 -19.98 -4.24 -6.42
CA GLU A 85 -18.73 -4.91 -6.78
C GLU A 85 -17.69 -4.74 -5.67
N ILE A 86 -17.59 -3.54 -5.10
CA ILE A 86 -16.71 -3.25 -3.96
C ILE A 86 -17.12 -4.08 -2.73
N GLU A 87 -18.41 -4.24 -2.46
CA GLU A 87 -18.88 -5.12 -1.37
C GLU A 87 -18.42 -6.57 -1.54
N VAL A 88 -18.48 -7.10 -2.77
CA VAL A 88 -18.01 -8.46 -3.08
C VAL A 88 -16.48 -8.55 -2.94
N LEU A 89 -15.74 -7.60 -3.51
CA LEU A 89 -14.27 -7.54 -3.38
C LEU A 89 -13.82 -7.54 -1.91
N ASN A 90 -14.51 -6.76 -1.07
CA ASN A 90 -14.19 -6.66 0.36
C ASN A 90 -14.42 -7.96 1.15
N LYS A 91 -15.25 -8.89 0.66
CA LYS A 91 -15.40 -10.23 1.27
C LYS A 91 -14.17 -11.10 1.08
N HIS A 92 -13.46 -10.93 -0.03
CA HIS A 92 -12.38 -11.82 -0.45
C HIS A 92 -10.98 -11.30 -0.08
N LEU A 93 -10.85 -10.02 0.25
CA LEU A 93 -9.63 -9.40 0.79
C LEU A 93 -8.37 -9.63 -0.07
N LEU A 94 -8.56 -9.73 -1.39
CA LEU A 94 -7.53 -9.97 -2.40
C LEU A 94 -6.34 -9.00 -2.25
N LEU A 95 -5.12 -9.48 -2.51
CA LEU A 95 -3.87 -8.77 -2.25
C LEU A 95 -3.75 -7.51 -3.11
N THR A 96 -4.05 -7.61 -4.40
CA THR A 96 -3.91 -6.52 -5.38
C THR A 96 -4.98 -5.44 -5.25
N SER A 97 -5.94 -5.61 -4.34
CA SER A 97 -6.91 -4.56 -3.96
C SER A 97 -6.32 -3.55 -2.97
N LYS A 98 -5.23 -3.89 -2.27
CA LYS A 98 -4.68 -3.08 -1.19
C LYS A 98 -3.89 -1.89 -1.75
N PRO A 99 -3.98 -0.69 -1.15
CA PRO A 99 -3.17 0.44 -1.55
C PRO A 99 -1.68 0.18 -1.28
N MET A 100 -0.80 0.75 -2.11
CA MET A 100 0.64 0.60 -1.99
C MET A 100 1.36 1.94 -1.86
N VAL A 101 2.46 1.95 -1.10
CA VAL A 101 3.38 3.07 -0.96
C VAL A 101 4.79 2.55 -1.22
N TYR A 102 5.50 3.14 -2.18
CA TYR A 102 6.85 2.73 -2.55
C TYR A 102 7.87 3.45 -1.67
N LEU A 103 8.54 2.70 -0.81
CA LEU A 103 9.64 3.19 0.00
C LEU A 103 10.96 2.84 -0.68
N VAL A 104 11.58 3.83 -1.33
CA VAL A 104 12.85 3.61 -2.04
C VAL A 104 14.00 3.81 -1.06
N ASN A 105 14.52 2.70 -0.53
CA ASN A 105 15.66 2.73 0.39
C ASN A 105 16.96 3.07 -0.36
N LEU A 106 17.60 4.15 0.05
CA LEU A 106 18.85 4.69 -0.50
C LEU A 106 19.97 4.62 0.54
N SER A 107 21.21 4.69 0.07
CA SER A 107 22.34 4.99 0.95
C SER A 107 22.16 6.37 1.58
N GLU A 108 22.73 6.58 2.78
CA GLU A 108 22.66 7.88 3.46
C GLU A 108 23.21 9.01 2.57
N LYS A 109 24.32 8.74 1.86
CA LYS A 109 24.95 9.68 0.93
C LYS A 109 24.01 10.09 -0.21
N ASP A 110 23.35 9.13 -0.85
CA ASP A 110 22.44 9.40 -1.96
C ASP A 110 21.17 10.13 -1.51
N TYR A 111 20.67 9.78 -0.32
CA TYR A 111 19.51 10.44 0.27
C TYR A 111 19.81 11.91 0.59
N ILE A 112 20.94 12.20 1.26
CA ILE A 112 21.36 13.57 1.59
C ILE A 112 21.58 14.40 0.31
N ARG A 113 22.23 13.81 -0.70
CA ARG A 113 22.48 14.49 -1.99
C ARG A 113 21.26 14.55 -2.91
N LYS A 114 20.16 13.89 -2.54
CA LYS A 114 18.91 13.78 -3.31
C LYS A 114 19.12 13.28 -4.74
N LYS A 115 20.04 12.33 -4.92
CA LYS A 115 20.41 11.79 -6.24
C LYS A 115 20.78 10.32 -6.13
N ASN A 116 20.17 9.50 -6.97
CA ASN A 116 20.49 8.08 -7.10
C ASN A 116 20.15 7.59 -8.52
N LYS A 117 20.92 6.64 -9.04
CA LYS A 117 20.81 6.13 -10.42
C LYS A 117 19.47 5.46 -10.73
N TRP A 118 18.77 4.94 -9.72
CA TRP A 118 17.52 4.19 -9.87
C TRP A 118 16.27 5.04 -9.70
N LEU A 119 16.34 6.19 -9.01
CA LEU A 119 15.14 6.96 -8.65
C LEU A 119 14.30 7.36 -9.87
N ILE A 120 14.93 7.78 -10.96
CA ILE A 120 14.23 8.17 -12.19
C ILE A 120 13.53 6.95 -12.80
N LYS A 121 14.24 5.83 -12.94
CA LYS A 121 13.69 4.60 -13.52
C LYS A 121 12.52 4.04 -12.70
N ILE A 122 12.64 4.03 -11.37
CA ILE A 122 11.56 3.60 -10.48
C ILE A 122 10.36 4.54 -10.61
N LYS A 123 10.60 5.85 -10.65
CA LYS A 123 9.53 6.85 -10.77
C LYS A 123 8.77 6.69 -12.10
N GLU A 124 9.49 6.55 -13.21
CA GLU A 124 8.89 6.29 -14.53
C GLU A 124 8.07 5.00 -14.55
N TRP A 125 8.59 3.93 -13.94
CA TRP A 125 7.88 2.67 -13.83
C TRP A 125 6.59 2.81 -13.00
N VAL A 126 6.67 3.46 -11.84
CA VAL A 126 5.50 3.66 -10.95
C VAL A 126 4.46 4.53 -11.64
N ASP A 127 4.84 5.62 -12.31
CA ASP A 127 3.89 6.50 -13.00
C ASP A 127 3.17 5.80 -14.15
N LYS A 128 3.84 4.86 -14.81
CA LYS A 128 3.28 4.08 -15.92
C LYS A 128 2.37 2.94 -15.44
N ASN A 129 2.80 2.19 -14.43
CA ASN A 129 2.16 0.92 -14.04
C ASN A 129 1.27 1.04 -12.81
N ASP A 130 1.44 2.09 -12.01
CA ASP A 130 0.71 2.33 -10.76
C ASP A 130 0.39 3.82 -10.60
N PRO A 131 -0.46 4.36 -11.48
CA PRO A 131 -0.73 5.79 -11.53
C PRO A 131 -1.34 6.26 -10.20
N GLY A 132 -0.71 7.28 -9.61
CA GLY A 132 -1.15 7.88 -8.35
C GLY A 132 -0.55 7.27 -7.08
N ALA A 133 0.27 6.22 -7.19
CA ALA A 133 0.97 5.71 -6.01
C ALA A 133 2.05 6.67 -5.50
N VAL A 134 2.22 6.66 -4.17
CA VAL A 134 3.17 7.53 -3.51
C VAL A 134 4.54 6.86 -3.46
N LEU A 135 5.55 7.56 -3.96
CA LEU A 135 6.96 7.17 -3.86
C LEU A 135 7.68 8.07 -2.86
N ILE A 136 8.31 7.46 -1.86
CA ILE A 136 9.08 8.14 -0.82
C ILE A 136 10.51 7.60 -0.84
N PRO A 137 11.50 8.39 -1.30
CA PRO A 137 12.90 8.07 -1.04
C PRO A 137 13.17 8.22 0.46
N PHE A 138 13.89 7.27 1.04
CA PHE A 138 14.36 7.33 2.43
C PHE A 138 15.71 6.62 2.54
N SER A 139 16.39 6.76 3.68
CA SER A 139 17.56 5.92 3.98
C SER A 139 17.37 5.24 5.33
N GLY A 140 17.21 3.92 5.31
CA GLY A 140 17.10 3.13 6.54
C GLY A 140 18.32 3.28 7.45
N ALA A 141 19.52 3.40 6.87
CA ALA A 141 20.75 3.63 7.62
C ALA A 141 20.73 4.98 8.37
N LEU A 142 20.28 6.05 7.69
CA LEU A 142 20.12 7.36 8.34
C LEU A 142 19.06 7.29 9.45
N GLU A 143 17.90 6.70 9.20
CA GLU A 143 16.82 6.64 10.20
C GLU A 143 17.23 5.82 11.43
N LEU A 144 17.97 4.72 11.24
CA LEU A 144 18.50 3.92 12.35
C LEU A 144 19.50 4.74 13.18
N LYS A 145 20.42 5.45 12.53
CA LYS A 145 21.37 6.34 13.20
C LYS A 145 20.66 7.44 13.99
N LEU A 146 19.61 8.04 13.42
CA LEU A 146 18.79 9.04 14.10
C LEU A 146 18.01 8.44 15.26
N GLN A 147 17.67 7.15 15.25
CA GLN A 147 16.93 6.51 16.34
C GLN A 147 17.77 6.39 17.61
N GLU A 148 19.08 6.20 17.48
CA GLU A 148 20.02 6.04 18.60
C GLU A 148 20.45 7.37 19.26
N MET A 149 20.13 8.50 18.61
CA MET A 149 20.46 9.84 19.10
C MET A 149 19.38 10.41 20.03
N THR A 150 19.77 11.38 20.86
CA THR A 150 18.81 12.24 21.57
C THR A 150 18.19 13.27 20.60
N ASP A 151 17.06 13.89 20.98
CA ASP A 151 16.37 14.84 20.08
C ASP A 151 17.24 16.06 19.72
N GLU A 152 18.03 16.57 20.67
CA GLU A 152 18.98 17.66 20.45
C GLU A 152 20.10 17.26 19.46
N GLU A 153 20.64 16.05 19.59
CA GLU A 153 21.66 15.51 18.69
C GLU A 153 21.11 15.29 17.28
N LYS A 154 19.88 14.77 17.16
CA LYS A 154 19.19 14.61 15.87
C LYS A 154 19.04 15.94 15.17
N GLU A 155 18.54 16.95 15.86
CA GLU A 155 18.31 18.28 15.26
C GLU A 155 19.63 18.89 14.79
N LYS A 156 20.68 18.81 15.61
CA LYS A 156 22.02 19.27 15.24
C LYS A 156 22.56 18.54 14.01
N TYR A 157 22.48 17.20 14.00
CA TYR A 157 22.97 16.39 12.89
C TYR A 157 22.23 16.70 11.58
N LEU A 158 20.89 16.72 11.62
CA LEU A 158 20.05 17.00 10.45
C LEU A 158 20.32 18.39 9.88
N THR A 159 20.55 19.38 10.75
CA THR A 159 20.92 20.76 10.34
C THR A 159 22.28 20.79 9.66
N GLU A 160 23.27 20.08 10.21
CA GLU A 160 24.63 20.02 9.66
C GLU A 160 24.67 19.38 8.27
N VAL A 161 24.02 18.22 8.12
CA VAL A 161 23.98 17.49 6.84
C VAL A 161 22.91 18.03 5.87
N LYS A 162 22.14 19.04 6.31
CA LYS A 162 21.06 19.70 5.54
C LYS A 162 20.03 18.73 4.99
N THR A 163 19.61 17.76 5.81
CA THR A 163 18.60 16.76 5.46
C THR A 163 17.49 16.70 6.51
N THR A 164 16.46 15.90 6.24
CA THR A 164 15.34 15.67 7.16
C THR A 164 15.03 14.19 7.24
N SER A 165 14.54 13.72 8.38
CA SER A 165 13.97 12.37 8.49
C SER A 165 12.74 12.21 7.58
N ALA A 166 12.63 11.06 6.94
CA ALA A 166 11.49 10.65 6.14
C ALA A 166 10.40 9.94 6.97
N LEU A 167 10.69 9.48 8.19
CA LEU A 167 9.77 8.66 8.99
C LEU A 167 8.40 9.32 9.18
N THR A 168 8.37 10.59 9.55
CA THR A 168 7.11 11.34 9.72
C THR A 168 6.29 11.36 8.42
N LYS A 169 6.96 11.49 7.27
CA LYS A 169 6.29 11.47 5.96
C LYS A 169 5.77 10.06 5.64
N ILE A 170 6.55 9.02 5.92
CA ILE A 170 6.15 7.61 5.72
C ILE A 170 4.89 7.29 6.54
N ILE A 171 4.90 7.62 7.84
CA ILE A 171 3.77 7.37 8.75
C ILE A 171 2.51 8.10 8.27
N LYS A 172 2.61 9.42 7.99
CA LYS A 172 1.47 10.21 7.51
C LYS A 172 0.92 9.68 6.18
N THR A 173 1.80 9.26 5.28
CA THR A 173 1.41 8.70 3.98
C THR A 173 0.71 7.35 4.15
N GLY A 174 1.25 6.45 4.98
CA GLY A 174 0.62 5.16 5.26
C GLY A 174 -0.76 5.32 5.92
N TYR A 175 -0.87 6.24 6.87
CA TYR A 175 -2.15 6.56 7.53
C TYR A 175 -3.20 7.07 6.53
N ALA A 176 -2.82 7.99 5.64
CA ALA A 176 -3.69 8.50 4.59
C ALA A 176 -4.04 7.43 3.54
N ALA A 177 -3.10 6.55 3.17
CA ALA A 177 -3.32 5.47 2.21
C ALA A 177 -4.39 4.48 2.70
N LEU A 178 -4.49 4.27 4.02
CA LEU A 178 -5.53 3.47 4.66
C LEU A 178 -6.90 4.17 4.75
N GLN A 179 -7.05 5.36 4.16
CA GLN A 179 -8.25 6.21 4.26
C GLN A 179 -8.65 6.48 5.72
N LEU A 180 -7.66 6.75 6.56
CA LEU A 180 -7.87 7.12 7.96
C LEU A 180 -7.79 8.63 8.14
N GLU A 181 -8.61 9.14 9.06
CA GLU A 181 -8.58 10.50 9.57
C GLU A 181 -8.78 10.48 11.08
N TYR A 182 -8.60 11.61 11.76
CA TYR A 182 -8.79 11.71 13.20
C TYR A 182 -9.51 12.98 13.60
N PHE A 183 -10.21 12.89 14.74
CA PHE A 183 -10.74 14.05 15.45
C PHE A 183 -10.13 14.10 16.86
N PHE A 184 -10.18 15.28 17.49
CA PHE A 184 -9.62 15.47 18.82
C PHE A 184 -10.70 15.55 19.89
N THR A 185 -10.41 14.97 21.05
CA THR A 185 -11.00 15.39 22.33
C THR A 185 -9.95 16.19 23.07
N ALA A 186 -10.33 17.34 23.62
CA ALA A 186 -9.43 18.21 24.37
C ALA A 186 -10.11 18.67 25.66
N GLY A 187 -9.45 18.38 26.78
CA GLY A 187 -9.83 18.79 28.14
C GLY A 187 -8.58 19.17 28.94
N SER A 188 -8.77 19.62 30.18
CA SER A 188 -7.66 19.93 31.08
C SER A 188 -6.87 18.69 31.51
N ASP A 189 -7.50 17.52 31.40
CA ASP A 189 -6.97 16.19 31.72
C ASP A 189 -6.26 15.55 30.54
N GLU A 190 -6.87 15.58 29.34
CA GLU A 190 -6.36 14.87 28.18
C GLU A 190 -6.59 15.64 26.87
N VAL A 191 -5.57 15.59 26.00
CA VAL A 191 -5.71 15.92 24.57
C VAL A 191 -5.38 14.67 23.77
N ARG A 192 -6.36 14.14 23.03
CA ARG A 192 -6.23 12.86 22.31
C ARG A 192 -6.78 12.91 20.90
N ALA A 193 -6.06 12.28 19.98
CA ALA A 193 -6.50 12.04 18.61
C ALA A 193 -7.17 10.65 18.49
N TRP A 194 -8.40 10.62 17.97
CA TRP A 194 -9.19 9.41 17.76
C TRP A 194 -9.24 9.05 16.28
N THR A 195 -8.69 7.90 15.91
CA THR A 195 -8.64 7.43 14.52
C THR A 195 -9.98 6.86 14.07
N ILE A 196 -10.46 7.32 12.91
CA ILE A 196 -11.67 6.88 12.23
C ILE A 196 -11.38 6.67 10.74
N ARG A 197 -12.25 5.93 10.04
CA ARG A 197 -12.19 5.88 8.57
C ARG A 197 -12.78 7.17 8.00
N LYS A 198 -12.23 7.63 6.89
CA LYS A 198 -12.74 8.79 6.17
C LYS A 198 -14.22 8.60 5.83
N GLY A 199 -15.03 9.61 6.12
CA GLY A 199 -16.49 9.56 5.89
C GLY A 199 -17.30 8.89 7.00
N THR A 200 -16.67 8.54 8.13
CA THR A 200 -17.38 8.08 9.33
C THR A 200 -18.30 9.20 9.85
N LYS A 201 -19.57 8.89 10.12
CA LYS A 201 -20.54 9.90 10.63
C LYS A 201 -20.30 10.18 12.12
N ALA A 202 -20.69 11.37 12.57
CA ALA A 202 -20.52 11.79 13.96
C ALA A 202 -21.02 10.78 15.03
N PRO A 203 -22.20 10.13 14.89
CA PRO A 203 -22.63 9.12 15.86
C PRO A 203 -21.72 7.89 15.91
N GLN A 204 -21.20 7.46 14.76
CA GLN A 204 -20.27 6.32 14.67
C GLN A 204 -18.90 6.68 15.24
N ALA A 205 -18.45 7.92 15.04
CA ALA A 205 -17.21 8.44 15.59
C ALA A 205 -17.27 8.57 17.12
N ALA A 206 -18.39 9.05 17.66
CA ALA A 206 -18.62 9.12 19.12
C ALA A 206 -18.56 7.72 19.77
N GLY A 207 -19.07 6.70 19.08
CA GLY A 207 -18.98 5.29 19.50
C GLY A 207 -17.54 4.74 19.67
N LYS A 208 -16.51 5.47 19.19
CA LYS A 208 -15.10 5.12 19.44
C LYS A 208 -14.60 5.54 20.83
N ILE A 209 -15.27 6.48 21.47
CA ILE A 209 -14.92 6.99 22.81
C ILE A 209 -15.66 6.17 23.86
N HIS A 210 -16.97 5.99 23.69
CA HIS A 210 -17.83 5.21 24.57
C HIS A 210 -18.81 4.39 23.73
N THR A 211 -18.92 3.08 24.03
CA THR A 211 -19.86 2.13 23.40
C THR A 211 -21.30 2.32 23.85
#